data_AF-A0A840WV78-F1
#
_entry.id   AF-A0A840WV78-F1
#
_cell.length_a   1.000
_cell.length_b   1.000
_cell.length_c   1.000
_cell.angle_alpha   90.00
_cell.angle_beta   90.00
_cell.angle_gamma   90.00
#
_symmetry.space_group_name_H-M   'P 1'
#
loop_
_entity.id
_entity.type
_entity.pdbx_description
1 polymer ?
#
loop_
_entity_poly.entity_id
_entity_poly.type
_entity_poly.pdbx_seq_one_letter_code
_entity_poly.pdbx_strand_id
1 'polypeptide(L)'
;MPADPPTRPPIHHPLPDALPLPRAVHGLYGRIIRQGCGGKFAVVWAEALPLGPGRSGVETVDEVTHRVEGDSFPEEYLAALGDGAHRAWTLDDGPRPPYAVRVRVTDARWHPVDSNPISFGAVGEYLAAEITACLREGRAPHPLMLPGTRPPLPWERELLHPGQGGAP
;
A
#
# COMPACT_ATOMS: atom_id res chain seq x y z
N MET A 1 8.04 -11.88 -30.92
CA MET A 1 8.05 -10.98 -29.75
C MET A 1 7.60 -11.82 -28.57
N PRO A 2 8.33 -11.86 -27.44
CA PRO A 2 7.75 -12.43 -26.23
C PRO A 2 6.60 -11.50 -25.82
N ALA A 3 5.39 -12.06 -25.67
CA ALA A 3 4.30 -11.35 -25.03
C ALA A 3 4.73 -11.04 -23.60
N ASP A 4 4.55 -9.81 -23.15
CA ASP A 4 4.65 -9.51 -21.72
C ASP A 4 3.76 -10.49 -20.96
N PRO A 5 4.24 -11.07 -19.84
CA PRO A 5 3.39 -11.91 -19.01
C PRO A 5 2.14 -11.11 -18.64
N PRO A 6 0.94 -11.73 -18.63
CA PRO A 6 -0.29 -11.01 -18.34
C PRO A 6 -0.17 -10.38 -16.94
N THR A 7 -0.07 -9.05 -16.90
CA THR A 7 -0.22 -8.28 -15.66
C THR A 7 -1.57 -8.65 -15.05
N ARG A 8 -1.57 -9.04 -13.76
CA ARG A 8 -2.79 -9.34 -13.00
C ARG A 8 -3.77 -8.17 -13.17
N PRO A 9 -5.07 -8.43 -13.41
CA PRO A 9 -6.05 -7.36 -13.49
C PRO A 9 -6.09 -6.58 -12.17
N PRO A 10 -6.31 -5.25 -12.22
CA PRO A 10 -6.44 -4.44 -11.03
C PRO A 10 -7.67 -4.85 -10.20
N ILE A 11 -7.58 -4.73 -8.88
CA ILE A 11 -8.73 -4.94 -7.97
C ILE A 11 -9.36 -3.59 -7.66
N HIS A 12 -10.67 -3.46 -7.87
CA HIS A 12 -11.39 -2.18 -7.76
C HIS A 12 -12.43 -2.21 -6.64
N HIS A 13 -12.39 -1.19 -5.79
CA HIS A 13 -13.35 -0.94 -4.71
C HIS A 13 -14.01 0.43 -4.96
N PRO A 14 -15.30 0.49 -5.32
CA PRO A 14 -15.94 1.74 -5.72
C PRO A 14 -16.14 2.71 -4.55
N LEU A 15 -15.85 4.00 -4.77
CA LEU A 15 -16.19 5.11 -3.85
C LEU A 15 -16.84 6.23 -4.67
N PRO A 16 -18.18 6.26 -4.83
CA PRO A 16 -18.84 7.21 -5.72
C PRO A 16 -18.53 8.68 -5.44
N ASP A 17 -18.39 9.05 -4.17
CA ASP A 17 -18.18 10.44 -3.72
C ASP A 17 -16.70 10.84 -3.55
N ALA A 18 -15.78 10.01 -4.05
CA ALA A 18 -14.36 10.28 -3.92
C ALA A 18 -13.89 11.39 -4.88
N LEU A 19 -13.09 12.31 -4.36
CA LEU A 19 -12.54 13.40 -5.16
C LEU A 19 -11.41 12.87 -6.07
N PRO A 20 -11.21 13.44 -7.27
CA PRO A 20 -10.03 13.14 -8.06
C PRO A 20 -8.75 13.39 -7.25
N LEU A 21 -7.79 12.46 -7.32
CA LEU A 21 -6.49 12.66 -6.70
C LEU A 21 -5.76 13.82 -7.41
N PRO A 22 -5.45 14.94 -6.71
CA PRO A 22 -4.95 16.15 -7.36
C PRO A 22 -3.48 16.05 -7.81
N ARG A 23 -2.70 15.16 -7.20
CA ARG A 23 -1.32 14.85 -7.57
C ARG A 23 -0.98 13.42 -7.15
N ALA A 24 0.02 12.83 -7.79
CA ALA A 24 0.57 11.57 -7.32
C ALA A 24 1.22 11.72 -5.93
N VAL A 25 1.14 10.66 -5.13
CA VAL A 25 1.81 10.52 -3.83
C VAL A 25 2.75 9.32 -3.92
N HIS A 26 4.04 9.60 -4.01
CA HIS A 26 5.10 8.61 -4.15
C HIS A 26 5.76 8.31 -2.79
N GLY A 27 6.34 7.12 -2.68
CA GLY A 27 7.09 6.72 -1.48
C GLY A 27 6.19 6.40 -0.28
N LEU A 28 4.97 5.93 -0.54
CA LEU A 28 4.11 5.44 0.53
C LEU A 28 4.71 4.15 1.10
N TYR A 29 4.71 4.07 2.42
CA TYR A 29 5.24 2.93 3.15
C TYR A 29 4.32 2.61 4.32
N GLY A 30 3.87 1.37 4.39
CA GLY A 30 3.06 0.85 5.48
C GLY A 30 3.65 -0.43 6.05
N ARG A 31 3.78 -0.49 7.37
CA ARG A 31 4.36 -1.65 8.07
C ARG A 31 3.58 -2.05 9.30
N ILE A 32 3.26 -3.33 9.36
CA ILE A 32 2.70 -4.02 10.52
C ILE A 32 3.58 -5.22 10.84
N ILE A 33 4.22 -5.19 12.01
CA ILE A 33 4.93 -6.34 12.56
C ILE A 33 4.49 -6.54 14.02
N ARG A 34 3.80 -7.64 14.31
CA ARG A 34 3.67 -8.17 15.67
C ARG A 34 3.81 -9.68 15.67
N GLN A 35 4.68 -10.17 16.56
CA GLN A 35 4.80 -11.59 16.92
C GLN A 35 4.87 -11.69 18.46
N GLY A 36 4.11 -12.54 19.18
CA GLY A 36 3.32 -13.71 18.77
C GLY A 36 1.85 -13.83 19.28
N CYS A 37 1.33 -15.07 19.20
CA CYS A 37 -0.07 -15.58 19.22
C CYS A 37 -1.08 -14.78 18.38
N GLY A 38 -1.14 -15.10 17.08
CA GLY A 38 -2.01 -14.47 16.09
C GLY A 38 -1.26 -13.58 15.09
N GLY A 39 -0.06 -14.02 14.66
CA GLY A 39 0.93 -13.28 13.88
C GLY A 39 0.36 -12.23 12.93
N LYS A 40 0.90 -11.01 13.00
CA LYS A 40 0.57 -9.91 12.11
C LYS A 40 1.84 -9.45 11.42
N PHE A 41 2.02 -9.84 10.17
CA PHE A 41 3.13 -9.40 9.34
C PHE A 41 2.62 -8.88 8.01
N ALA A 42 2.90 -7.61 7.70
CA ALA A 42 2.67 -7.00 6.39
C ALA A 42 3.60 -5.81 6.22
N VAL A 43 4.32 -5.76 5.11
CA VAL A 43 5.12 -4.59 4.71
C VAL A 43 4.80 -4.28 3.26
N VAL A 44 4.48 -3.03 2.96
CA VAL A 44 4.04 -2.58 1.63
C VAL A 44 4.72 -1.27 1.29
N TRP A 45 5.30 -1.21 0.09
CA TRP A 45 5.68 0.02 -0.59
C TRP A 45 4.71 0.27 -1.74
N ALA A 46 4.25 1.51 -1.85
CA ALA A 46 3.25 1.86 -2.85
C ALA A 46 3.38 3.29 -3.36
N GLU A 47 2.63 3.56 -4.43
CA GLU A 47 2.36 4.88 -4.96
C GLU A 47 0.85 5.06 -5.11
N ALA A 48 0.34 6.25 -4.75
CA ALA A 48 -1.03 6.63 -5.09
C ALA A 48 -1.01 7.51 -6.33
N LEU A 49 -1.65 7.04 -7.38
CA LEU A 49 -1.73 7.70 -8.68
C LEU A 49 -3.18 8.09 -8.99
N PRO A 50 -3.42 9.14 -9.80
CA PRO A 50 -4.77 9.45 -10.26
C PRO A 50 -5.38 8.27 -11.04
N LEU A 51 -6.63 7.94 -10.76
CA LEU A 51 -7.32 6.79 -11.36
C LEU A 51 -7.68 7.00 -12.85
N GLY A 52 -7.74 8.27 -13.27
CA GLY A 52 -8.12 8.71 -14.62
C GLY A 52 -9.55 9.29 -14.67
N PRO A 53 -9.91 9.97 -15.78
CA PRO A 53 -11.22 10.62 -15.91
C PRO A 53 -12.37 9.62 -15.84
N GLY A 54 -13.48 10.00 -15.17
CA GLY A 54 -14.71 9.20 -15.13
C GLY A 54 -14.64 7.93 -14.26
N ARG A 55 -13.53 7.69 -13.57
CA ARG A 55 -13.34 6.56 -12.66
C ARG A 55 -13.30 7.07 -11.22
N SER A 56 -13.90 6.30 -10.30
CA SER A 56 -13.88 6.61 -8.87
C SER A 56 -13.65 5.36 -8.04
N GLY A 57 -13.18 5.51 -6.80
CA GLY A 57 -12.84 4.39 -5.92
C GLY A 57 -11.34 4.16 -5.74
N VAL A 58 -11.03 3.02 -5.12
CA VAL A 58 -9.68 2.53 -4.89
C VAL A 58 -9.41 1.40 -5.88
N GLU A 59 -8.38 1.57 -6.71
CA GLU A 59 -7.87 0.52 -7.59
C GLU A 59 -6.50 0.07 -7.11
N THR A 60 -6.34 -1.19 -6.70
CA THR A 60 -5.03 -1.75 -6.35
C THR A 60 -4.41 -2.50 -7.53
N VAL A 61 -3.13 -2.24 -7.78
CA VAL A 61 -2.34 -2.88 -8.85
C VAL A 61 -1.13 -3.55 -8.23
N ASP A 62 -0.91 -4.82 -8.58
CA ASP A 62 0.27 -5.58 -8.18
C ASP A 62 1.40 -5.37 -9.20
N GLU A 63 2.45 -4.68 -8.75
CA GLU A 63 3.71 -4.55 -9.47
C GLU A 63 4.89 -4.92 -8.58
N VAL A 64 4.65 -5.84 -7.63
CA VAL A 64 5.68 -6.29 -6.68
C VAL A 64 6.84 -6.92 -7.44
N THR A 65 8.02 -6.32 -7.29
CA THR A 65 9.25 -6.74 -7.95
C THR A 65 10.01 -7.79 -7.15
N HIS A 66 10.01 -7.72 -5.81
CA HIS A 66 10.65 -8.74 -4.97
C HIS A 66 9.68 -9.86 -4.61
N ARG A 67 9.72 -10.94 -5.40
CA ARG A 67 8.96 -12.16 -5.15
C ARG A 67 9.74 -13.07 -4.20
N VAL A 68 9.15 -13.40 -3.06
CA VAL A 68 9.71 -14.40 -2.15
C VAL A 68 9.43 -15.79 -2.74
N GLU A 69 10.46 -16.62 -2.87
CA GLU A 69 10.36 -18.05 -3.27
C GLU A 69 9.74 -18.33 -4.66
N GLY A 70 9.60 -17.30 -5.51
CA GLY A 70 8.97 -17.42 -6.84
C GLY A 70 7.46 -17.24 -6.84
N ASP A 71 6.85 -17.08 -5.67
CA ASP A 71 5.41 -16.85 -5.56
C ASP A 71 5.06 -15.40 -5.90
N SER A 72 3.99 -15.25 -6.69
CA SER A 72 3.36 -13.95 -6.90
C SER A 72 2.81 -13.41 -5.59
N PHE A 73 2.80 -12.09 -5.43
CA PHE A 73 2.14 -11.46 -4.30
C PHE A 73 0.69 -11.98 -4.18
N PRO A 74 0.24 -12.50 -3.02
CA PRO A 74 -1.07 -13.13 -2.90
C PRO A 74 -2.22 -12.18 -3.24
N GLU A 75 -3.18 -12.65 -4.03
CA GLU A 75 -4.29 -11.83 -4.52
C GLU A 75 -5.18 -11.35 -3.37
N GLU A 76 -5.38 -12.18 -2.35
CA GLU A 76 -6.14 -11.86 -1.16
C GLU A 76 -5.50 -10.73 -0.33
N TYR A 77 -4.17 -10.57 -0.40
CA TYR A 77 -3.48 -9.47 0.28
C TYR A 77 -3.65 -8.17 -0.49
N LEU A 78 -3.57 -8.23 -1.83
CA LEU A 78 -3.86 -7.08 -2.70
C LEU A 78 -5.31 -6.61 -2.57
N ALA A 79 -6.26 -7.56 -2.48
CA ALA A 79 -7.67 -7.30 -2.29
C ALA A 79 -7.91 -6.62 -0.94
N ALA A 80 -7.33 -7.17 0.13
CA ALA A 80 -7.46 -6.64 1.48
C ALA A 80 -6.87 -5.24 1.61
N LEU A 81 -5.73 -4.96 0.95
CA LEU A 81 -5.14 -3.62 0.92
C LEU A 81 -6.13 -2.57 0.37
N GLY A 82 -6.79 -2.90 -0.75
CA GLY A 82 -7.80 -2.04 -1.36
C GLY A 82 -9.04 -1.87 -0.48
N ASP A 83 -9.53 -2.98 0.11
CA ASP A 83 -10.68 -2.97 1.02
C ASP A 83 -10.40 -2.12 2.27
N GLY A 84 -9.20 -2.20 2.83
CA GLY A 84 -8.76 -1.38 3.96
C GLY A 84 -8.75 0.11 3.64
N ALA A 85 -8.19 0.49 2.49
CA ALA A 85 -8.19 1.88 2.05
C ALA A 85 -9.63 2.38 1.80
N HIS A 86 -10.46 1.57 1.15
CA HIS A 86 -11.88 1.86 0.96
C HIS A 86 -12.58 2.06 2.32
N ARG A 87 -12.41 1.12 3.26
CA ARG A 87 -13.01 1.18 4.61
C ARG A 87 -12.60 2.43 5.37
N ALA A 88 -11.31 2.79 5.38
CA ALA A 88 -10.86 4.02 6.04
C ALA A 88 -11.59 5.26 5.50
N TRP A 89 -11.85 5.29 4.19
CA TRP A 89 -12.55 6.40 3.55
C TRP A 89 -14.08 6.31 3.60
N THR A 90 -14.68 5.21 4.03
CA THR A 90 -16.14 5.12 4.23
C THR A 90 -16.56 5.35 5.68
N LEU A 91 -15.70 5.04 6.66
CA LEU A 91 -15.99 5.27 8.08
C LEU A 91 -16.27 6.76 8.37
N ASP A 92 -17.25 7.03 9.22
CA ASP A 92 -17.70 8.40 9.55
C ASP A 92 -16.56 9.24 10.15
N ASP A 93 -15.75 8.65 11.03
CA ASP A 93 -14.57 9.23 11.67
C ASP A 93 -13.27 9.02 10.87
N GLY A 94 -13.39 8.49 9.65
CA GLY A 94 -12.27 8.24 8.74
C GLY A 94 -11.62 9.51 8.19
N PRO A 95 -10.41 9.41 7.60
CA PRO A 95 -9.75 10.53 6.94
C PRO A 95 -10.64 11.15 5.83
N ARG A 96 -10.74 12.47 5.80
CA ARG A 96 -11.50 13.22 4.80
C ARG A 96 -10.64 14.25 4.06
N PRO A 97 -10.92 14.51 2.77
CA PRO A 97 -11.91 13.82 1.93
C PRO A 97 -11.38 12.46 1.43
N PRO A 98 -12.27 11.55 0.98
CA PRO A 98 -11.89 10.37 0.23
C PRO A 98 -11.39 10.74 -1.17
N TYR A 99 -10.46 9.94 -1.73
CA TYR A 99 -9.89 10.18 -3.06
C TYR A 99 -10.05 8.98 -4.00
N ALA A 100 -10.28 9.27 -5.28
CA ALA A 100 -10.27 8.30 -6.38
C ALA A 100 -8.81 8.01 -6.77
N VAL A 101 -8.33 6.83 -6.44
CA VAL A 101 -6.90 6.50 -6.49
C VAL A 101 -6.64 5.16 -7.15
N ARG A 102 -5.52 5.08 -7.86
CA ARG A 102 -4.82 3.84 -8.16
C ARG A 102 -3.67 3.67 -7.16
N VAL A 103 -3.75 2.68 -6.30
CA VAL A 103 -2.66 2.27 -5.40
C VAL A 103 -1.82 1.22 -6.12
N ARG A 104 -0.67 1.64 -6.62
CA ARG A 104 0.31 0.76 -7.27
C ARG A 104 1.25 0.21 -6.21
N VAL A 105 1.18 -1.09 -5.94
CA VAL A 105 2.06 -1.77 -4.99
C VAL A 105 3.36 -2.11 -5.70
N THR A 106 4.43 -1.38 -5.39
CA THR A 106 5.73 -1.49 -6.08
C THR A 106 6.63 -2.54 -5.45
N ASP A 107 6.47 -2.76 -4.14
CA ASP A 107 7.12 -3.84 -3.43
C ASP A 107 6.32 -4.26 -2.19
N ALA A 108 6.50 -5.51 -1.75
CA ALA A 108 5.85 -6.01 -0.55
C ALA A 108 6.66 -7.13 0.09
N ARG A 109 6.53 -7.27 1.42
CA ARG A 109 7.03 -8.44 2.16
C ARG A 109 5.88 -9.08 2.93
N TRP A 110 5.81 -10.39 2.85
CA TRP A 110 4.87 -11.23 3.59
C TRP A 110 5.60 -12.47 4.11
N HIS A 111 5.00 -13.14 5.11
CA HIS A 111 5.45 -14.41 5.63
C HIS A 111 4.31 -15.43 5.50
N PRO A 112 4.54 -16.64 4.96
CA PRO A 112 3.47 -17.60 4.68
C PRO A 112 2.58 -17.95 5.89
N VAL A 113 3.11 -17.84 7.11
CA VAL A 113 2.41 -18.22 8.35
C VAL A 113 1.89 -17.00 9.12
N ASP A 114 2.60 -15.88 9.07
CA ASP A 114 2.29 -14.70 9.92
C ASP A 114 1.58 -13.58 9.17
N SER A 115 1.53 -13.65 7.84
CA SER A 115 0.77 -12.72 7.02
C SER A 115 -0.66 -13.21 6.82
N ASN A 116 -1.58 -12.27 6.83
CA ASN A 116 -2.99 -12.52 6.61
C ASN A 116 -3.68 -11.28 6.03
N PRO A 117 -4.86 -11.45 5.40
CA PRO A 117 -5.63 -10.33 4.86
C PRO A 117 -5.91 -9.22 5.88
N ILE A 118 -6.11 -9.55 7.16
CA ILE A 118 -6.36 -8.56 8.21
C ILE A 118 -5.17 -7.58 8.33
N SER A 119 -3.94 -8.08 8.28
CA SER A 119 -2.73 -7.25 8.37
C SER A 119 -2.58 -6.34 7.16
N PHE A 120 -2.87 -6.83 5.95
CA PHE A 120 -2.84 -6.01 4.73
C PHE A 120 -3.99 -5.00 4.66
N GLY A 121 -5.18 -5.35 5.15
CA GLY A 121 -6.29 -4.42 5.28
C GLY A 121 -5.97 -3.27 6.22
N ALA A 122 -5.36 -3.55 7.37
CA ALA A 122 -4.90 -2.50 8.28
C ALA A 122 -3.83 -1.62 7.61
N VAL A 123 -2.89 -2.18 6.85
CA VAL A 123 -1.96 -1.37 6.04
C VAL A 123 -2.71 -0.47 5.07
N GLY A 124 -3.75 -0.98 4.39
CA GLY A 124 -4.59 -0.21 3.47
C GLY A 124 -5.24 1.00 4.12
N GLU A 125 -5.77 0.84 5.33
CA GLU A 125 -6.34 1.95 6.11
C GLU A 125 -5.30 3.04 6.40
N TYR A 126 -4.08 2.65 6.78
CA TYR A 126 -3.00 3.60 7.06
C TYR A 126 -2.55 4.33 5.80
N LEU A 127 -2.45 3.63 4.67
CA LEU A 127 -2.12 4.25 3.39
C LEU A 127 -3.16 5.31 3.01
N ALA A 128 -4.46 5.02 3.16
CA ALA A 128 -5.52 5.98 2.89
C ALA A 128 -5.41 7.23 3.79
N ALA A 129 -5.17 7.04 5.09
CA ALA A 129 -4.95 8.15 6.02
C ALA A 129 -3.75 9.02 5.64
N GLU A 130 -2.64 8.39 5.25
CA GLU A 130 -1.42 9.10 4.90
C GLU A 130 -1.51 9.80 3.55
N ILE A 131 -2.20 9.22 2.56
CA ILE A 131 -2.53 9.89 1.30
C ILE A 131 -3.29 11.18 1.60
N THR A 132 -4.37 11.09 2.37
CA THR A 132 -5.18 12.26 2.74
C THR A 132 -4.33 13.32 3.47
N ALA A 133 -3.48 12.90 4.42
CA ALA A 133 -2.62 13.82 5.16
C ALA A 133 -1.58 14.51 4.25
N CYS A 134 -0.91 13.77 3.36
CA CYS A 134 0.05 14.31 2.39
C CYS A 134 -0.57 15.37 1.47
N LEU A 135 -1.81 15.13 1.03
CA LEU A 135 -2.52 16.06 0.16
C LEU A 135 -2.98 17.31 0.90
N ARG A 136 -3.51 17.14 2.12
CA ARG A 136 -3.97 18.25 2.94
C ARG A 136 -2.81 19.16 3.39
N GLU A 137 -1.69 18.57 3.75
CA GLU A 137 -0.54 19.28 4.34
C GLU A 137 0.54 19.64 3.32
N GLY A 138 0.40 19.18 2.06
CA GLY A 138 1.36 19.49 1.00
C GLY A 138 2.75 18.87 1.22
N ARG A 139 2.83 17.78 1.98
CA ARG A 139 4.09 17.13 2.38
C ARG A 139 4.34 15.80 1.67
N ALA A 140 5.54 15.27 1.85
CA ALA A 140 5.89 13.90 1.48
C ALA A 140 5.35 12.88 2.51
N PRO A 141 5.17 11.61 2.13
CA PRO A 141 4.78 10.57 3.06
C PRO A 141 5.79 10.34 4.17
N HIS A 142 5.28 10.11 5.37
CA HIS A 142 6.03 9.53 6.47
C HIS A 142 6.05 8.01 6.32
N PRO A 143 7.16 7.36 6.71
CA PRO A 143 7.14 5.92 6.92
C PRO A 143 6.15 5.61 8.06
N LEU A 144 5.00 5.01 7.74
CA LEU A 144 4.03 4.66 8.77
C LEU A 144 4.51 3.42 9.51
N MET A 145 5.04 3.66 10.70
CA MET A 145 5.47 2.64 11.65
C MET A 145 4.41 2.58 12.76
N LEU A 146 3.72 1.44 12.90
CA LEU A 146 2.70 1.25 13.93
C LEU A 146 3.22 1.54 15.36
N PRO A 147 2.35 1.95 16.30
CA PRO A 147 2.71 2.05 17.71
C PRO A 147 3.18 0.69 18.26
N GLY A 148 4.35 0.66 18.90
CA GLY A 148 4.97 -0.56 19.42
C GLY A 148 5.88 -1.30 18.44
N THR A 149 6.19 -0.69 17.29
CA THR A 149 7.18 -1.25 16.36
C THR A 149 8.62 -1.01 16.85
N ARG A 150 9.45 -2.05 16.77
CA ARG A 150 10.90 -1.94 16.96
C ARG A 150 11.49 -0.95 15.94
N PRO A 151 12.60 -0.25 16.26
CA PRO A 151 13.30 0.58 15.30
C PRO A 151 13.63 -0.21 14.02
N PRO A 152 13.78 0.46 12.86
CA PRO A 152 14.02 -0.21 11.60
C PRO A 152 15.23 -1.14 11.70
N LEU A 153 15.04 -2.40 11.32
CA LEU A 153 16.08 -3.41 11.20
C LEU A 153 17.14 -2.95 10.17
N PRO A 154 18.38 -3.45 10.25
CA PRO A 154 19.45 -3.02 9.35
C PRO A 154 19.09 -3.12 7.86
N TRP A 155 18.40 -4.17 7.44
CA TRP A 155 17.92 -4.35 6.07
C TRP A 155 16.72 -3.44 5.71
N GLU A 156 16.00 -2.90 6.70
CA GLU A 156 14.92 -1.92 6.47
C GLU A 156 15.49 -0.53 6.14
N ARG A 157 16.72 -0.22 6.57
CA ARG A 157 17.37 1.09 6.32
C ARG A 157 17.76 1.31 4.86
N GLU A 158 18.14 0.24 4.16
CA GLU A 158 18.44 0.27 2.73
C GLU A 158 17.18 0.50 1.88
N LEU A 159 16.00 0.13 2.40
CA LEU A 159 14.71 0.19 1.69
C LEU A 159 13.90 1.47 1.98
N LEU A 160 14.25 2.23 3.02
CA LEU A 160 13.70 3.58 3.28
C LEU A 160 14.32 4.65 2.38
N HIS A 161 15.42 4.32 1.70
CA HIS A 161 16.11 5.18 0.74
C HIS A 161 16.33 4.44 -0.58
N PRO A 162 15.31 4.30 -1.45
CA PRO A 162 15.56 3.83 -2.81
C PRO A 162 16.37 4.90 -3.56
N GLY A 163 17.71 4.87 -3.45
CA GLY A 163 18.58 5.84 -4.11
C GLY A 163 20.03 6.03 -3.64
N GLN A 164 20.57 5.21 -2.74
CA GLN A 164 22.00 5.32 -2.34
C GLN A 164 22.71 3.95 -2.33
N GLY A 165 22.47 3.12 -3.35
CA GLY A 165 23.33 1.98 -3.66
C GLY A 165 24.36 2.42 -4.71
N GLY A 166 25.45 3.03 -4.24
CA GLY A 166 26.61 3.32 -5.08
C GLY A 166 27.25 2.03 -5.58
N ALA A 167 27.55 2.01 -6.88
CA ALA A 167 28.42 1.02 -7.49
C ALA A 167 29.81 0.98 -6.80
N PRO A 168 30.45 -0.18 -6.71
CA PRO A 168 31.85 -0.34 -7.09
C PRO A 168 32.00 -0.62 -8.59
#